data_AF-A0A078M9W3-F1
#
_entry.id   AF-A0A078M9W3-F1
#
_cell.length_a   1.000
_cell.length_b   1.000
_cell.length_c   1.000
_cell.angle_alpha   90.00
_cell.angle_beta   90.00
_cell.angle_gamma   90.00
#
_symmetry.space_group_name_H-M   'P 1'
#
loop_
_entity.id
_entity.type
_entity.pdbx_description
1 polymer ?
#
loop_
_entity_poly.entity_id
_entity_poly.type
_entity_poly.pdbx_seq_one_letter_code
_entity_poly.pdbx_strand_id
1 'polypeptide(L)'
;MKQIILILFAAFNIFNVINISASYQHDDLIALLSTRVIFLAVSIILSVLFLIAGAGKSVKILAAVTIITGLAHFIAILLIYI
;
A
#
# COMPACT_ATOMS: atom_id res chain seq x y z
N MET A 1 -14.96 9.50 -6.14
CA MET A 1 -14.31 8.28 -6.70
C MET A 1 -12.81 8.22 -6.44
N LYS A 2 -11.98 9.13 -7.01
CA LYS A 2 -10.50 9.10 -6.82
C LYS A 2 -10.07 9.12 -5.34
N GLN A 3 -10.72 9.94 -4.52
CA GLN A 3 -10.43 10.04 -3.08
C GLN A 3 -10.79 8.76 -2.32
N ILE A 4 -11.92 8.12 -2.66
CA ILE A 4 -12.35 6.87 -2.02
C ILE A 4 -11.32 5.78 -2.29
N ILE A 5 -10.88 5.63 -3.54
CA ILE A 5 -9.85 4.64 -3.92
C ILE A 5 -8.55 4.86 -3.14
N LEU A 6 -8.08 6.11 -3.05
CA LEU A 6 -6.86 6.44 -2.31
C LEU A 6 -7.00 6.19 -0.80
N ILE A 7 -8.16 6.49 -0.20
CA ILE A 7 -8.44 6.17 1.20
C ILE A 7 -8.39 4.65 1.43
N LEU A 8 -9.02 3.87 0.55
CA LEU A 8 -9.02 2.41 0.66
C LEU A 8 -7.60 1.84 0.54
N PHE A 9 -6.79 2.36 -0.38
CA PHE A 9 -5.39 1.94 -0.51
C PHE A 9 -4.54 2.35 0.69
N ALA A 10 -4.71 3.56 1.22
CA ALA A 10 -4.01 3.99 2.42
C ALA A 10 -4.39 3.10 3.62
N ALA A 11 -5.69 2.81 3.80
CA ALA A 11 -6.17 1.92 4.85
C ALA A 11 -5.62 0.49 4.70
N PHE A 12 -5.61 -0.04 3.48
CA PHE A 12 -5.00 -1.34 3.17
C PHE A 12 -3.51 -1.36 3.52
N ASN A 13 -2.74 -0.36 3.09
CA ASN A 13 -1.31 -0.29 3.38
C ASN A 13 -1.04 -0.19 4.89
N ILE A 14 -1.79 0.65 5.62
CA ILE A 14 -1.67 0.77 7.08
C ILE A 14 -2.03 -0.55 7.77
N PHE A 15 -3.14 -1.19 7.38
CA PHE A 15 -3.56 -2.46 7.96
C PHE A 15 -2.47 -3.53 7.80
N ASN A 16 -1.88 -3.62 6.62
CA ASN A 16 -0.83 -4.61 6.38
C ASN A 16 0.45 -4.28 7.14
N VAL A 17 0.89 -3.01 7.23
CA VAL A 17 2.04 -2.63 8.09
C VAL A 17 1.87 -3.15 9.52
N ILE A 18 0.68 -3.00 10.09
CA ILE A 18 0.40 -3.39 11.49
C ILE A 18 0.31 -4.92 11.64
N ASN A 19 -0.24 -5.62 10.66
CA ASN A 19 -0.57 -7.05 10.76
C ASN A 19 0.44 -7.96 10.03
N ILE A 20 1.54 -7.42 9.51
CA ILE A 20 2.49 -8.20 8.72
C ILE A 20 3.28 -9.21 9.56
N SER A 21 3.40 -8.95 10.86
CA SER A 21 4.11 -9.79 11.82
C SER A 21 3.18 -10.75 12.59
N ALA A 22 1.87 -10.72 12.31
CA ALA A 22 0.94 -11.71 12.86
C ALA A 22 1.32 -13.09 12.31
N SER A 23 1.72 -13.99 13.21
CA SER A 23 2.32 -15.31 12.95
C SER A 23 1.69 -16.04 11.76
N TYR A 24 2.45 -16.16 10.67
CA TYR A 24 2.08 -16.97 9.51
C TYR A 24 2.64 -18.37 9.65
N GLN A 25 1.85 -19.38 9.29
CA GLN A 25 2.41 -20.69 8.94
C GLN A 25 3.19 -20.53 7.61
N HIS A 26 4.36 -21.15 7.52
CA HIS A 26 5.32 -20.94 6.41
C HIS A 26 4.71 -21.13 5.01
N ASP A 27 3.72 -22.02 4.87
CA ASP A 27 3.09 -22.34 3.58
C ASP A 27 2.07 -21.28 3.13
N ASP A 28 1.34 -20.65 4.06
CA ASP A 28 0.41 -19.55 3.77
C ASP A 28 1.13 -18.21 3.53
N LEU A 29 2.39 -18.13 3.96
CA LEU A 29 3.22 -16.94 3.89
C LEU A 29 3.36 -16.46 2.43
N ILE A 30 3.64 -17.36 1.47
CA ILE A 30 3.98 -16.99 0.09
C ILE A 30 2.76 -16.42 -0.65
N ALA A 31 1.60 -17.08 -0.59
CA ALA A 31 0.39 -16.64 -1.31
C ALA A 31 -0.19 -15.33 -0.74
N LEU A 32 -0.09 -15.15 0.58
CA LEU A 32 -0.54 -13.92 1.22
C LEU A 32 0.41 -12.75 0.93
N LEU A 33 1.73 -12.99 0.95
CA LEU A 33 2.73 -11.99 0.58
C LEU A 33 2.64 -11.59 -0.89
N SER A 34 2.44 -12.53 -1.82
CA SER A 34 2.29 -12.20 -3.23
C SER A 34 1.10 -11.28 -3.47
N THR A 35 -0.03 -11.55 -2.81
CA THR A 35 -1.23 -10.71 -2.90
C THR A 35 -0.95 -9.30 -2.34
N ARG A 36 -0.30 -9.21 -1.18
CA ARG A 36 0.09 -7.93 -0.55
C ARG A 36 0.99 -7.09 -1.45
N VAL A 37 1.98 -7.72 -2.09
CA VAL A 37 2.91 -7.05 -3.02
C VAL A 37 2.19 -6.52 -4.26
N ILE A 38 1.24 -7.28 -4.82
CA ILE A 38 0.45 -6.83 -5.98
C ILE A 38 -0.38 -5.60 -5.62
N PHE A 39 -1.14 -5.66 -4.52
CA PHE A 39 -1.97 -4.53 -4.09
C PHE A 39 -1.13 -3.31 -3.70
N LEU A 40 0.03 -3.53 -3.07
CA LEU A 40 1.01 -2.48 -2.80
C LEU A 40 1.45 -1.78 -4.08
N ALA A 41 1.90 -2.54 -5.09
CA ALA A 41 2.38 -1.99 -6.36
C ALA A 41 1.29 -1.17 -7.06
N VAL A 42 0.07 -1.73 -7.16
CA VAL A 42 -1.09 -1.05 -7.73
C VAL A 42 -1.40 0.25 -6.98
N SER A 43 -1.36 0.23 -5.64
CA SER A 43 -1.62 1.41 -4.81
C SER A 43 -0.64 2.55 -5.08
N ILE A 44 0.65 2.24 -5.22
CA ILE A 44 1.70 3.23 -5.47
C ILE A 44 1.57 3.77 -6.90
N ILE A 45 1.44 2.90 -7.90
CA ILE A 45 1.33 3.29 -9.31
C ILE A 45 0.13 4.22 -9.52
N LEU A 46 -1.06 3.85 -9.03
CA LEU A 46 -2.25 4.69 -9.14
C LEU A 46 -2.09 6.04 -8.44
N SER A 47 -1.45 6.06 -7.27
CA SER A 47 -1.18 7.30 -6.55
C SER A 47 -0.25 8.24 -7.33
N VAL A 48 0.81 7.69 -7.93
CA VAL A 48 1.72 8.45 -8.81
C VAL A 48 0.96 8.98 -10.03
N LEU A 49 0.13 8.16 -10.67
CA LEU A 49 -0.71 8.59 -11.79
C LEU A 49 -1.62 9.76 -11.41
N PHE A 50 -2.23 9.76 -10.23
CA PHE A 50 -3.04 10.88 -9.77
C PHE A 50 -2.24 12.16 -9.47
N LEU A 51 -0.97 12.05 -9.08
CA LEU A 51 -0.10 13.21 -8.91
C LEU A 51 0.23 13.88 -10.25
N ILE A 52 0.55 13.09 -11.28
CA ILE A 52 0.98 13.61 -12.59
C ILE A 52 -0.21 14.03 -13.48
N ALA A 53 -1.37 13.39 -13.35
CA ALA A 53 -2.56 13.65 -14.17
C ALA A 53 -3.32 14.93 -13.81
N GLY A 54 -2.68 15.91 -13.16
CA GLY A 54 -3.28 17.21 -12.86
C GLY A 54 -4.45 17.16 -11.87
N ALA A 55 -4.50 16.18 -10.95
CA ALA A 55 -5.60 16.09 -9.99
C ALA A 55 -5.66 17.31 -9.04
N GLY A 56 -6.85 17.56 -8.48
CA GLY A 56 -7.05 18.65 -7.51
C GLY A 56 -6.16 18.50 -6.26
N LYS A 57 -5.92 19.61 -5.55
CA LYS A 57 -5.04 19.67 -4.37
C LYS A 57 -5.31 18.58 -3.34
N SER A 58 -6.58 18.35 -3.00
CA SER A 58 -6.98 17.32 -2.03
C SER A 58 -6.61 15.90 -2.46
N VAL A 59 -6.77 15.58 -3.76
CA VAL A 59 -6.40 14.29 -4.32
C VAL A 59 -4.88 14.11 -4.32
N LYS A 60 -4.12 15.17 -4.64
CA LYS A 60 -2.66 15.13 -4.61
C LYS A 60 -2.10 14.88 -3.22
N ILE A 61 -2.64 15.55 -2.20
CA ILE A 61 -2.26 15.32 -0.80
C ILE A 61 -2.54 13.87 -0.41
N LEU A 62 -3.73 13.38 -0.73
CA LEU A 62 -4.13 12.02 -0.39
C LEU A 62 -3.29 10.97 -1.15
N ALA A 63 -2.91 11.24 -2.40
CA ALA A 63 -2.00 10.40 -3.17
C ALA A 63 -0.60 10.36 -2.56
N ALA A 64 -0.07 11.51 -2.10
CA ALA A 64 1.20 11.54 -1.39
C ALA A 64 1.17 10.72 -0.08
N VAL A 65 0.10 10.85 0.71
CA VAL A 65 -0.11 10.02 1.92
C VAL A 65 -0.21 8.53 1.56
N THR A 66 -0.89 8.19 0.48
CA THR A 66 -1.03 6.80 0.02
C THR A 66 0.33 6.22 -0.41
N ILE A 67 1.18 7.02 -1.05
CA ILE A 67 2.56 6.62 -1.39
C ILE A 67 3.38 6.39 -0.12
N ILE A 68 3.34 7.31 0.85
CA ILE A 68 4.09 7.18 2.10
C ILE A 68 3.68 5.90 2.85
N THR A 69 2.38 5.64 2.96
CA THR A 69 1.88 4.41 3.60
C THR A 69 2.24 3.15 2.81
N GLY A 70 2.24 3.21 1.47
CA GLY A 70 2.74 2.12 0.63
C GLY A 70 4.23 1.83 0.85
N LEU A 71 5.07 2.88 0.92
CA LEU A 71 6.49 2.71 1.22
C LEU A 71 6.72 2.09 2.61
N ALA A 72 5.94 2.49 3.61
CA ALA A 72 5.99 1.86 4.93
C ALA A 72 5.61 0.37 4.88
N HIS A 73 4.57 0.02 4.13
CA HIS A 73 4.16 -1.38 3.90
C HIS A 73 5.26 -2.18 3.20
N PHE A 74 5.93 -1.60 2.19
CA PHE A 74 7.05 -2.23 1.53
C PHE A 74 8.22 -2.52 2.49
N ILE A 75 8.59 -1.55 3.34
CA ILE A 75 9.64 -1.73 4.36
C ILE A 75 9.23 -2.85 5.32
N ALA A 76 7.97 -2.88 5.76
CA ALA A 76 7.47 -3.93 6.64
C ALA A 76 7.58 -5.33 5.99
N ILE A 77 7.33 -5.46 4.69
CA ILE A 77 7.55 -6.71 3.94
C ILE A 77 9.02 -7.12 3.97
N LEU A 78 9.94 -6.18 3.68
CA LEU A 78 11.37 -6.46 3.65
C LEU A 78 11.89 -6.98 5.00
N LEU A 79 11.35 -6.44 6.10
CA LEU A 79 11.72 -6.85 7.46
C LEU A 79 11.24 -8.26 7.86
N ILE A 80 10.33 -8.90 7.11
CA ILE A 80 9.96 -10.31 7.35
C ILE A 80 11.06 -11.26 6.88
N TYR A 81 11.79 -10.87 5.82
CA TYR A 81 12.77 -11.74 5.16
C TYR A 81 14.20 -11.56 5.67
N ILE A 82 14.42 -10.61 6.60
CA ILE A 82 15.68 -10.39 7.33
C ILE A 82 15.58 -11.08 8.68
#